data_AF-A0A966LNC9-F1
#
_entry.id   AF-A0A966LNC9-F1
#
_cell.length_a   1.000
_cell.length_b   1.000
_cell.length_c   1.000
_cell.angle_alpha   90.00
_cell.angle_beta   90.00
_cell.angle_gamma   90.00
#
_symmetry.space_group_name_H-M   'P 1'
#
loop_
_entity.id
_entity.type
_entity.pdbx_description
1 polymer ?
#
loop_
_entity_poly.entity_id
_entity_poly.type
_entity_poly.pdbx_seq_one_letter_code
_entity_poly.pdbx_strand_id
1 'polypeptide(L)'
;MKKKIALLLLALPCLAPFFVSGKPSRPNDAHQSINAIIGDKSFESLYGCKPLSCLDETFRIQTHLNYVLTILEQKTTSNLSEVQQRNRIHILQLLKRYIHNAQFPVNAAYANERRPCFIDASGNICAVGYLLQETRGRAAAEEINKKHQYDYVMDMHEPALEKWAADNGLTLEECAMTQPTYGPVPSVQTVNYDIKSGYGVSSGIVGGANIALTINALARGGQLHRGYHYVSLVTGAGQVILGLTNIRKSGYSSIDGGNWMTPTYVSYKAQNTLSYVNIAMGSATLISSAINLAMQKKGKDQRHSFNVYGLPNEANQWTMGLSFSKRL
;
A
#
# COMPACT_ATOMS: atom_id res chain seq x y z
N MET A 1 48.49 22.57 21.62
CA MET A 1 47.91 22.89 20.29
C MET A 1 46.75 21.93 20.02
N LYS A 2 45.56 22.14 20.58
CA LYS A 2 44.39 22.79 19.92
C LYS A 2 44.25 22.50 18.41
N LYS A 3 43.33 21.59 18.05
CA LYS A 3 42.30 21.70 16.98
C LYS A 3 41.50 20.38 16.95
N LYS A 4 40.42 20.33 17.75
CA LYS A 4 39.00 20.46 17.33
C LYS A 4 38.47 19.23 16.60
N ILE A 5 37.90 18.32 17.40
CA ILE A 5 36.78 17.46 17.02
C ILE A 5 35.62 18.39 16.67
N ALA A 6 35.20 18.39 15.41
CA ALA A 6 34.02 19.12 14.94
C ALA A 6 33.14 18.14 14.14
N LEU A 7 32.09 17.72 14.83
CA LEU A 7 30.74 17.38 14.37
C LEU A 7 30.46 17.58 12.86
N LEU A 8 30.00 16.53 12.19
CA LEU A 8 29.08 16.65 11.05
C LEU A 8 28.00 15.56 11.13
N LEU A 9 27.18 15.67 12.18
CA LEU A 9 25.78 15.27 12.17
C LEU A 9 25.02 16.37 11.45
N LEU A 10 24.54 16.14 10.21
CA LEU A 10 23.38 16.82 9.62
C LEU A 10 23.17 16.37 8.16
N ALA A 11 22.17 15.51 7.96
CA ALA A 11 21.22 15.58 6.83
C ALA A 11 20.08 14.57 7.08
N LEU A 12 19.31 14.78 8.15
CA LEU A 12 17.93 14.29 8.22
C LEU A 12 17.09 15.29 7.42
N PRO A 13 16.43 14.90 6.31
CA PRO A 13 15.45 15.78 5.71
C PRO A 13 14.25 15.87 6.65
N CYS A 14 13.96 17.09 7.09
CA CYS A 14 12.70 17.48 7.72
C CYS A 14 11.53 16.98 6.88
N LEU A 15 10.76 16.04 7.42
CA LEU A 15 9.40 15.76 6.99
C LEU A 15 8.54 16.96 7.40
N ALA A 16 8.34 17.91 6.48
CA ALA A 16 7.25 18.85 6.60
C ALA A 16 5.92 18.09 6.35
N PRO A 17 4.92 18.19 7.22
CA PRO A 17 3.59 17.68 6.90
C PRO A 17 2.98 18.63 5.86
N PHE A 18 2.83 18.15 4.64
CA PHE A 18 1.96 18.78 3.65
C PHE A 18 0.52 18.70 4.17
N PHE A 19 0.03 19.78 4.77
CA PHE A 19 -1.40 20.01 4.90
C PHE A 19 -1.92 20.43 3.52
N VAL A 20 -2.42 19.45 2.76
CA VAL A 20 -3.28 19.71 1.61
C VAL A 20 -4.68 19.97 2.13
N SER A 21 -5.01 21.23 2.36
CA SER A 21 -6.41 21.67 2.42
C SER A 21 -6.90 21.82 0.98
N GLY A 22 -7.45 20.72 0.45
CA GLY A 22 -8.21 20.70 -0.78
C GLY A 22 -9.59 20.16 -0.46
N LYS A 23 -10.65 20.83 -0.92
CA LYS A 23 -11.98 20.22 -0.95
C LYS A 23 -11.86 18.90 -1.73
N PRO A 24 -12.43 17.77 -1.26
CA PRO A 24 -12.35 16.52 -1.98
C PRO A 24 -13.05 16.71 -3.34
N SER A 25 -12.26 16.78 -4.40
CA SER A 25 -12.74 16.59 -5.76
C SER A 25 -12.89 15.08 -5.95
N ARG A 26 -14.07 14.65 -6.43
CA ARG A 26 -14.34 13.25 -6.73
C ARG A 26 -13.23 12.75 -7.66
N PRO A 27 -12.44 11.72 -7.28
CA PRO A 27 -11.53 11.08 -8.23
C PRO A 27 -12.35 10.57 -9.42
N ASN A 28 -11.88 10.75 -10.66
CA ASN A 28 -12.55 10.18 -11.84
C ASN A 28 -12.73 8.65 -11.77
N ASP A 29 -12.01 7.98 -10.86
CA ASP A 29 -12.13 6.54 -10.56
C ASP A 29 -13.27 6.19 -9.57
N ALA A 30 -13.95 7.17 -8.96
CA ALA A 30 -14.97 6.96 -7.92
C ALA A 30 -16.23 6.24 -8.42
N HIS A 31 -16.46 6.23 -9.74
CA HIS A 31 -17.60 5.55 -10.35
C HIS A 31 -17.49 4.01 -10.31
N GLN A 32 -16.33 3.46 -9.92
CA GLN A 32 -16.11 2.00 -9.88
C GLN A 32 -15.55 1.47 -8.55
N SER A 33 -15.48 2.33 -7.52
CA SER A 33 -15.10 1.91 -6.17
C SER A 33 -16.32 1.46 -5.37
N ILE A 34 -16.09 0.76 -4.25
CA ILE A 34 -17.16 0.26 -3.37
C ILE A 34 -18.03 1.38 -2.79
N ASN A 35 -17.51 2.61 -2.68
CA ASN A 35 -18.21 3.76 -2.14
C ASN A 35 -17.75 5.07 -2.80
N ALA A 36 -18.63 6.07 -2.86
CA ALA A 36 -18.37 7.36 -3.52
C ALA A 36 -17.61 8.38 -2.66
N ILE A 37 -17.63 8.26 -1.33
CA ILE A 37 -16.96 9.18 -0.41
C ILE A 37 -15.53 8.72 -0.13
N ILE A 38 -15.35 7.45 0.23
CA ILE A 38 -14.05 6.91 0.66
C ILE A 38 -13.41 5.95 -0.36
N GLY A 39 -14.02 5.76 -1.54
CA GLY A 39 -13.48 4.84 -2.53
C GLY A 39 -13.33 3.42 -1.98
N ASP A 40 -12.23 2.75 -2.32
CA ASP A 40 -11.85 1.43 -1.80
C ASP A 40 -10.95 1.50 -0.55
N LYS A 41 -10.89 2.66 0.13
CA LYS A 41 -10.00 2.89 1.29
C LYS A 41 -10.20 1.87 2.41
N SER A 42 -11.40 1.33 2.58
CA SER A 42 -11.68 0.29 3.56
C SER A 42 -10.84 -0.97 3.32
N PHE A 43 -10.75 -1.41 2.07
CA PHE A 43 -9.98 -2.59 1.69
C PHE A 43 -8.47 -2.29 1.71
N GLU A 44 -8.07 -1.15 1.18
CA GLU A 44 -6.66 -0.71 1.18
C GLU A 44 -6.09 -0.58 2.60
N SER A 45 -6.87 -0.06 3.54
CA SER A 45 -6.42 0.12 4.92
C SER A 45 -6.28 -1.21 5.67
N LEU A 46 -7.12 -2.20 5.37
CA LEU A 46 -7.13 -3.50 6.06
C LEU A 46 -6.15 -4.51 5.45
N TYR A 47 -5.97 -4.48 4.13
CA TYR A 47 -5.20 -5.49 3.40
C TYR A 47 -3.96 -4.95 2.69
N GLY A 48 -3.76 -3.62 2.67
CA GLY A 48 -2.59 -2.99 2.03
C GLY A 48 -2.62 -3.01 0.50
N CYS A 49 -3.73 -3.41 -0.11
CA CYS A 49 -3.93 -3.49 -1.56
C CYS A 49 -5.37 -3.10 -1.95
N LYS A 50 -5.63 -2.87 -3.24
CA LYS A 50 -7.00 -2.68 -3.76
C LYS A 50 -7.73 -4.02 -3.89
N PRO A 51 -9.07 -4.04 -3.82
CA PRO A 51 -9.85 -5.27 -4.00
C PRO A 51 -9.63 -5.85 -5.39
N LEU A 52 -9.42 -7.17 -5.46
CA LEU A 52 -9.31 -7.93 -6.70
C LEU A 52 -10.69 -8.16 -7.33
N SER A 53 -10.74 -8.35 -8.64
CA SER A 53 -12.01 -8.56 -9.35
C SER A 53 -12.65 -9.92 -9.11
N CYS A 54 -11.88 -10.90 -8.64
CA CYS A 54 -12.37 -12.22 -8.23
C CYS A 54 -12.86 -12.26 -6.78
N LEU A 55 -12.81 -11.14 -6.06
CA LEU A 55 -13.25 -11.09 -4.67
C LEU A 55 -14.76 -11.25 -4.61
N ASP A 56 -15.22 -12.05 -3.64
CA ASP A 56 -16.64 -12.16 -3.33
C ASP A 56 -17.22 -10.78 -2.97
N GLU A 57 -18.31 -10.40 -3.64
CA GLU A 57 -18.91 -9.07 -3.53
C GLU A 57 -19.51 -8.85 -2.13
N THR A 58 -20.10 -9.90 -1.53
CA THR A 58 -20.64 -9.85 -0.16
C THR A 58 -19.51 -9.55 0.83
N PHE A 59 -18.39 -10.25 0.72
CA PHE A 59 -17.20 -9.99 1.52
C PHE A 59 -16.70 -8.55 1.34
N ARG A 60 -16.61 -8.06 0.10
CA ARG A 60 -16.18 -6.67 -0.19
C ARG A 60 -17.09 -5.63 0.49
N ILE A 61 -18.41 -5.82 0.40
CA ILE A 61 -19.40 -4.93 1.03
C ILE A 61 -19.29 -5.01 2.55
N GLN A 62 -19.19 -6.22 3.14
CA GLN A 62 -19.02 -6.38 4.59
C GLN A 62 -17.73 -5.74 5.09
N THR A 63 -16.61 -5.92 4.39
CA THR A 63 -15.34 -5.24 4.72
C THR A 63 -15.54 -3.73 4.76
N HIS A 64 -16.18 -3.18 3.72
CA HIS A 64 -16.44 -1.75 3.63
C HIS A 64 -17.32 -1.23 4.76
N LEU A 65 -18.47 -1.87 4.99
CA LEU A 65 -19.42 -1.42 6.00
C LEU A 65 -18.89 -1.59 7.42
N ASN A 66 -18.11 -2.64 7.73
CA ASN A 66 -17.45 -2.79 9.03
C ASN A 66 -16.42 -1.67 9.27
N TYR A 67 -15.65 -1.32 8.24
CA TYR A 67 -14.69 -0.21 8.31
C TYR A 67 -15.40 1.12 8.58
N VAL A 68 -16.50 1.39 7.88
CA VAL A 68 -17.32 2.59 8.10
C VAL A 68 -17.93 2.59 9.50
N LEU A 69 -18.49 1.45 9.95
CA LEU A 69 -19.04 1.31 11.31
C LEU A 69 -17.99 1.68 12.37
N THR A 70 -16.76 1.19 12.24
CA THR A 70 -15.66 1.52 13.17
C THR A 70 -15.36 3.03 13.18
N ILE A 71 -15.33 3.68 12.01
CA ILE A 71 -15.14 5.14 11.93
C ILE A 71 -16.28 5.87 12.65
N LEU A 72 -17.53 5.44 12.43
CA LEU A 72 -18.70 6.09 13.01
C LEU A 72 -18.78 5.91 14.53
N GLU A 73 -18.35 4.76 15.05
CA GLU A 73 -18.26 4.45 16.49
C GLU A 73 -17.16 5.25 17.20
N GLN A 74 -16.06 5.56 16.52
CA GLN A 74 -14.93 6.31 17.08
C GLN A 74 -15.10 7.83 17.04
N LYS A 75 -16.06 8.34 16.27
CA LYS A 75 -16.26 9.77 16.09
C LYS A 75 -16.88 10.40 17.34
N THR A 76 -16.33 11.54 17.76
CA THR A 76 -16.84 12.31 18.90
C THR A 76 -18.26 12.83 18.64
N THR A 77 -19.12 12.74 19.66
CA THR A 77 -20.54 13.13 19.61
C THR A 77 -20.89 14.28 20.57
N SER A 78 -19.90 15.00 21.09
CA SER A 78 -20.08 16.05 22.11
C SER A 78 -20.93 17.23 21.63
N ASN A 79 -21.03 17.43 20.33
CA ASN A 79 -21.86 18.45 19.69
C ASN A 79 -23.31 18.00 19.43
N LEU A 80 -23.65 16.74 19.70
CA LEU A 80 -25.00 16.20 19.52
C LEU A 80 -25.81 16.34 20.81
N SER A 81 -27.13 16.57 20.67
CA SER A 81 -28.05 16.49 21.81
C SER A 81 -28.13 15.07 22.36
N GLU A 82 -28.56 14.91 23.61
CA GLU A 82 -28.70 13.58 24.24
C GLU A 82 -29.63 12.65 23.45
N VAL A 83 -30.67 13.19 22.82
CA VAL A 83 -31.58 12.42 21.94
C VAL A 83 -30.84 11.93 20.70
N GLN A 84 -30.09 12.81 20.03
CA GLN A 84 -29.30 12.45 18.84
C GLN A 84 -28.22 11.42 19.18
N GLN A 85 -27.57 11.52 20.34
CA GLN A 85 -26.59 10.53 20.80
C GLN A 85 -27.23 9.14 20.98
N ARG A 86 -28.39 9.07 21.64
CA ARG A 86 -29.14 7.81 21.80
C ARG A 86 -29.57 7.23 20.46
N ASN A 87 -30.08 8.07 19.55
CA ASN A 87 -30.48 7.64 18.22
C ASN A 87 -29.29 7.14 17.40
N ARG A 88 -28.14 7.82 17.47
CA ARG A 88 -26.92 7.40 16.80
C ARG A 88 -26.48 6.01 17.27
N ILE A 89 -26.46 5.77 18.59
CA ILE A 89 -26.13 4.44 19.14
C ILE A 89 -27.07 3.36 18.57
N HIS A 90 -28.38 3.65 18.54
CA HIS A 90 -29.37 2.72 17.99
C HIS A 90 -29.14 2.45 16.50
N ILE A 91 -28.88 3.48 15.69
CA ILE A 91 -28.59 3.35 14.27
C ILE A 91 -27.33 2.51 14.02
N LEU A 92 -26.26 2.71 14.79
CA LEU A 92 -25.03 1.91 14.63
C LEU A 92 -25.26 0.43 14.99
N GLN A 93 -26.12 0.14 15.96
CA GLN A 93 -26.54 -1.24 16.25
C GLN A 93 -27.35 -1.86 15.10
N LEU A 94 -28.25 -1.10 14.49
CA LEU A 94 -29.00 -1.54 13.30
C LEU A 94 -28.06 -1.79 12.11
N LEU A 95 -27.08 -0.90 11.89
CA LEU A 95 -26.07 -1.06 10.84
C LEU A 95 -25.26 -2.35 11.07
N LYS A 96 -24.84 -2.60 12.31
CA LYS A 96 -24.13 -3.85 12.66
C LYS A 96 -24.96 -5.10 12.36
N ARG A 97 -26.27 -5.07 12.64
CA ARG A 97 -27.19 -6.18 12.29
C ARG A 97 -27.31 -6.36 10.79
N TYR A 98 -27.47 -5.27 10.04
CA TYR A 98 -27.52 -5.30 8.58
C TYR A 98 -26.26 -5.93 7.96
N ILE A 99 -25.07 -5.52 8.44
CA ILE A 99 -23.78 -6.08 8.02
C ILE A 99 -23.72 -7.59 8.26
N HIS A 100 -24.17 -8.04 9.44
CA HIS A 100 -24.17 -9.45 9.81
C HIS A 100 -25.12 -10.28 8.94
N ASN A 101 -26.29 -9.74 8.59
CA ASN A 101 -27.29 -10.45 7.80
C ASN A 101 -26.89 -10.61 6.32
N ALA A 102 -26.01 -9.74 5.82
CA ALA A 102 -25.41 -9.85 4.49
C ALA A 102 -26.41 -9.95 3.31
N GLN A 103 -27.61 -9.38 3.46
CA GLN A 103 -28.63 -9.30 2.41
C GLN A 103 -28.49 -7.95 1.70
N PHE A 104 -27.66 -7.90 0.67
CA PHE A 104 -27.34 -6.67 -0.06
C PHE A 104 -28.05 -6.63 -1.42
N PRO A 105 -28.44 -5.44 -1.91
CA PRO A 105 -29.06 -5.32 -3.21
C PRO A 105 -28.07 -5.55 -4.34
N VAL A 106 -28.62 -5.93 -5.50
CA VAL A 106 -27.86 -6.07 -6.75
C VAL A 106 -28.22 -4.96 -7.75
N ASN A 107 -27.21 -4.41 -8.42
CA ASN A 107 -27.40 -3.52 -9.55
C ASN A 107 -27.57 -4.34 -10.84
N ALA A 108 -28.83 -4.66 -11.18
CA ALA A 108 -29.16 -5.38 -12.41
C ALA A 108 -29.39 -4.45 -13.63
N ALA A 109 -29.71 -3.17 -13.40
CA ALA A 109 -30.06 -2.23 -14.46
C ALA A 109 -28.82 -1.71 -15.23
N TYR A 110 -27.66 -1.67 -14.57
CA TYR A 110 -26.44 -1.10 -15.13
C TYR A 110 -25.29 -2.11 -15.06
N ALA A 111 -25.29 -3.08 -15.98
CA ALA A 111 -24.38 -4.23 -15.95
C ALA A 111 -22.88 -3.90 -16.06
N ASN A 112 -22.52 -2.76 -16.66
CA ASN A 112 -21.13 -2.37 -16.93
C ASN A 112 -20.58 -1.29 -15.99
N GLU A 113 -21.34 -0.91 -14.96
CA GLU A 113 -20.92 0.13 -14.03
C GLU A 113 -21.37 -0.19 -12.60
N ARG A 114 -20.54 0.19 -11.63
CA ARG A 114 -20.97 0.11 -10.24
C ARG A 114 -21.83 1.30 -9.88
N ARG A 115 -23.04 1.04 -9.41
CA ARG A 115 -23.98 2.08 -8.96
C ARG A 115 -24.63 1.72 -7.63
N PRO A 116 -25.01 2.72 -6.81
CA PRO A 116 -25.91 2.48 -5.70
C PRO A 116 -27.18 1.81 -6.21
N CYS A 117 -27.81 0.99 -5.37
CA CYS A 117 -29.15 0.44 -5.61
C CYS A 117 -29.87 0.50 -4.28
N PHE A 118 -30.92 1.30 -4.16
CA PHE A 118 -31.59 1.57 -2.89
C PHE A 118 -32.43 0.35 -2.47
N ILE A 119 -33.30 -0.14 -3.35
CA ILE A 119 -33.99 -1.43 -3.23
C ILE A 119 -33.89 -2.15 -4.59
N ASP A 120 -33.47 -3.42 -4.59
CA ASP A 120 -33.41 -4.23 -5.81
C ASP A 120 -34.74 -4.92 -6.14
N ALA A 121 -34.79 -5.61 -7.30
CA ALA A 121 -35.98 -6.32 -7.75
C ALA A 121 -36.41 -7.48 -6.84
N SER A 122 -35.49 -8.02 -6.03
CA SER A 122 -35.75 -9.07 -5.04
C SER A 122 -36.20 -8.50 -3.69
N GLY A 123 -36.25 -7.18 -3.55
CA GLY A 123 -36.63 -6.48 -2.33
C GLY A 123 -35.49 -6.27 -1.33
N ASN A 124 -34.27 -6.69 -1.67
CA ASN A 124 -33.09 -6.39 -0.85
C ASN A 124 -32.87 -4.89 -0.84
N ILE A 125 -32.49 -4.36 0.32
CA ILE A 125 -32.44 -2.92 0.57
C ILE A 125 -31.01 -2.53 0.96
N CYS A 126 -30.52 -1.39 0.50
CA CYS A 126 -29.19 -0.91 0.84
C CYS A 126 -29.10 -0.52 2.33
N ALA A 127 -27.89 -0.26 2.83
CA ALA A 127 -27.69 0.07 4.23
C ALA A 127 -28.49 1.32 4.66
N VAL A 128 -28.46 2.39 3.86
CA VAL A 128 -29.21 3.62 4.14
C VAL A 128 -30.71 3.36 4.17
N GLY A 129 -31.22 2.62 3.18
CA GLY A 129 -32.62 2.24 3.12
C GLY A 129 -33.04 1.35 4.29
N TYR A 130 -32.21 0.39 4.68
CA TYR A 130 -32.46 -0.49 5.83
C TYR A 130 -32.58 0.33 7.11
N LEU A 131 -31.63 1.24 7.37
CA LEU A 131 -31.66 2.11 8.54
C LEU A 131 -32.91 3.00 8.58
N LEU A 132 -33.32 3.52 7.42
CA LEU A 132 -34.56 4.29 7.30
C LEU A 132 -35.79 3.41 7.54
N GLN A 133 -35.84 2.21 6.96
CA GLN A 133 -36.93 1.26 7.15
C GLN A 133 -37.11 0.91 8.62
N GLU A 134 -36.03 0.59 9.34
CA GLU A 134 -36.10 0.18 10.74
C GLU A 134 -36.53 1.32 11.68
N THR A 135 -36.41 2.58 11.25
CA THR A 135 -36.72 3.76 12.10
C THR A 135 -37.96 4.55 11.66
N ARG A 136 -38.37 4.45 10.40
CA ARG A 136 -39.52 5.17 9.81
C ARG A 136 -40.50 4.26 9.05
N GLY A 137 -40.21 2.97 8.95
CA GLY A 137 -41.04 1.98 8.26
C GLY A 137 -40.70 1.83 6.78
N ARG A 138 -41.10 0.68 6.21
CA ARG A 138 -40.82 0.31 4.81
C ARG A 138 -41.35 1.33 3.79
N ALA A 139 -42.52 1.90 4.04
CA ALA A 139 -43.14 2.87 3.13
C ALA A 139 -42.25 4.10 2.88
N ALA A 140 -41.53 4.58 3.91
CA ALA A 140 -40.59 5.70 3.77
C ALA A 140 -39.40 5.34 2.86
N ALA A 141 -38.86 4.12 3.01
CA ALA A 141 -37.78 3.63 2.15
C ALA A 141 -38.25 3.44 0.69
N GLU A 142 -39.47 2.95 0.48
CA GLU A 142 -40.05 2.79 -0.85
C GLU A 142 -40.34 4.11 -1.54
N GLU A 143 -40.72 5.16 -0.80
CA GLU A 143 -40.90 6.50 -1.36
C GLU A 143 -39.58 7.06 -1.89
N ILE A 144 -38.50 6.94 -1.12
CA ILE A 144 -37.16 7.35 -1.57
C ILE A 144 -36.75 6.49 -2.78
N ASN A 145 -36.94 5.17 -2.73
CA ASN A 145 -36.57 4.28 -3.82
C ASN A 145 -37.23 4.67 -5.15
N LYS A 146 -38.51 5.07 -5.14
CA LYS A 146 -39.23 5.48 -6.36
C LYS A 146 -38.56 6.65 -7.09
N LYS A 147 -37.90 7.54 -6.36
CA LYS A 147 -37.26 8.75 -6.91
C LYS A 147 -35.76 8.55 -7.13
N HIS A 148 -35.12 7.75 -6.28
CA HIS A 148 -33.66 7.72 -6.08
C HIS A 148 -33.07 6.31 -6.04
N GLN A 149 -33.68 5.34 -6.74
CA GLN A 149 -33.24 3.94 -6.70
C GLN A 149 -31.74 3.77 -6.97
N TYR A 150 -31.16 4.54 -7.90
CA TYR A 150 -29.75 4.41 -8.29
C TYR A 150 -28.90 5.64 -7.97
N ASP A 151 -29.46 6.58 -7.19
CA ASP A 151 -28.79 7.84 -6.90
C ASP A 151 -27.87 7.72 -5.70
N TYR A 152 -26.80 8.52 -5.71
CA TYR A 152 -25.95 8.69 -4.54
C TYR A 152 -26.66 9.54 -3.49
N VAL A 153 -26.51 9.23 -2.21
CA VAL A 153 -27.14 9.98 -1.10
C VAL A 153 -26.88 11.49 -1.22
N MET A 154 -25.67 11.89 -1.61
CA MET A 154 -25.29 13.29 -1.77
C MET A 154 -26.00 14.00 -2.92
N ASP A 155 -26.53 13.25 -3.89
CA ASP A 155 -27.17 13.75 -5.11
C ASP A 155 -28.71 13.64 -5.03
N MET A 156 -29.27 12.98 -4.00
CA MET A 156 -30.73 12.80 -3.85
C MET A 156 -31.45 14.12 -3.54
N HIS A 157 -30.83 15.01 -2.77
CA HIS A 157 -31.43 16.27 -2.30
C HIS A 157 -32.83 16.10 -1.67
N GLU A 158 -33.03 15.03 -0.88
CA GLU A 158 -34.33 14.78 -0.24
C GLU A 158 -34.40 15.34 1.20
N PRO A 159 -35.21 16.38 1.48
CA PRO A 159 -35.29 17.00 2.81
C PRO A 159 -35.72 16.02 3.90
N ALA A 160 -36.53 15.01 3.56
CA ALA A 160 -36.95 13.97 4.50
C ALA A 160 -35.76 13.10 4.95
N LEU A 161 -34.84 12.78 4.03
CA LEU A 161 -33.63 12.02 4.34
C LEU A 161 -32.64 12.86 5.15
N GLU A 162 -32.47 14.13 4.79
CA GLU A 162 -31.61 15.08 5.51
C GLU A 162 -32.07 15.26 6.96
N LYS A 163 -33.37 15.51 7.14
CA LYS A 163 -33.97 15.63 8.47
C LYS A 163 -33.83 14.32 9.25
N TRP A 164 -34.08 13.18 8.63
CA TRP A 164 -33.90 11.88 9.28
C TRP A 164 -32.46 11.67 9.74
N ALA A 165 -31.46 11.98 8.91
CA ALA A 165 -30.05 11.86 9.28
C ALA A 165 -29.73 12.75 10.49
N ALA A 166 -30.15 14.02 10.46
CA ALA A 166 -29.94 14.96 11.54
C ALA A 166 -30.62 14.54 12.85
N ASP A 167 -31.88 14.05 12.78
CA ASP A 167 -32.63 13.54 13.95
C ASP A 167 -31.92 12.33 14.57
N ASN A 168 -31.18 11.56 13.77
CA ASN A 168 -30.41 10.39 14.21
C ASN A 168 -28.94 10.69 14.53
N GLY A 169 -28.55 11.95 14.56
CA GLY A 169 -27.18 12.34 14.88
C GLY A 169 -26.15 11.89 13.83
N LEU A 170 -26.58 11.76 12.57
CA LEU A 170 -25.73 11.48 11.41
C LEU A 170 -25.59 12.73 10.52
N THR A 171 -24.47 12.85 9.83
CA THR A 171 -24.36 13.76 8.67
C THR A 171 -24.73 13.03 7.38
N LEU A 172 -25.11 13.77 6.34
CA LEU A 172 -25.33 13.17 5.01
C LEU A 172 -24.07 12.49 4.46
N GLU A 173 -22.89 13.03 4.74
CA GLU A 173 -21.63 12.40 4.37
C GLU A 173 -21.46 11.03 5.06
N GLU A 174 -21.85 10.90 6.33
CA GLU A 174 -21.84 9.61 7.04
C GLU A 174 -22.85 8.62 6.44
N CYS A 175 -24.04 9.09 6.07
CA CYS A 175 -25.01 8.27 5.33
C CYS A 175 -24.46 7.85 3.95
N ALA A 176 -23.79 8.76 3.26
CA ALA A 176 -23.16 8.46 1.97
C ALA A 176 -21.99 7.49 2.13
N MET A 177 -21.24 7.52 3.23
CA MET A 177 -20.21 6.52 3.54
C MET A 177 -20.80 5.14 3.78
N THR A 178 -22.03 5.01 4.29
CA THR A 178 -22.68 3.69 4.46
C THR A 178 -23.34 3.17 3.19
N GLN A 179 -23.45 3.98 2.12
CA GLN A 179 -24.05 3.58 0.83
C GLN A 179 -22.99 2.92 -0.07
N PRO A 180 -23.01 1.59 -0.27
CA PRO A 180 -22.13 0.96 -1.24
C PRO A 180 -22.64 1.18 -2.66
N THR A 181 -21.76 1.00 -3.63
CA THR A 181 -22.12 0.75 -5.03
C THR A 181 -22.13 -0.76 -5.29
N TYR A 182 -22.85 -1.20 -6.31
CA TYR A 182 -23.01 -2.60 -6.69
C TYR A 182 -22.77 -2.76 -8.19
N GLY A 183 -22.12 -3.84 -8.60
CA GLY A 183 -21.79 -4.12 -10.00
C GLY A 183 -20.44 -4.84 -10.12
N PRO A 184 -19.99 -5.22 -11.32
CA PRO A 184 -18.71 -5.90 -11.48
C PRO A 184 -17.55 -5.01 -11.00
N VAL A 185 -16.54 -5.63 -10.38
CA VAL A 185 -15.26 -4.96 -10.12
C VAL A 185 -14.56 -4.78 -11.47
N PRO A 186 -14.04 -3.59 -11.82
CA PRO A 186 -13.29 -3.41 -13.06
C PRO A 186 -12.12 -4.39 -13.11
N SER A 187 -11.96 -5.07 -14.25
CA SER A 187 -10.75 -5.83 -14.52
C SER A 187 -9.56 -4.87 -14.56
N VAL A 188 -8.70 -4.93 -13.55
CA VAL A 188 -7.47 -4.13 -13.50
C VAL A 188 -6.43 -4.81 -14.38
N GLN A 189 -6.03 -4.16 -15.47
CA GLN A 189 -4.90 -4.63 -16.26
C GLN A 189 -3.61 -4.35 -15.48
N THR A 190 -2.83 -5.38 -15.17
CA THR A 190 -1.52 -5.20 -14.54
C THR A 190 -0.45 -5.15 -15.60
N VAL A 191 0.27 -4.03 -15.66
CA VAL A 191 1.46 -3.87 -16.51
C VAL A 191 2.69 -3.96 -15.61
N ASN A 192 3.52 -4.96 -15.85
CA ASN A 192 4.82 -5.05 -15.20
C ASN A 192 5.81 -4.14 -15.93
N TYR A 193 6.39 -3.19 -15.21
CA TYR A 193 7.37 -2.28 -15.76
C TYR A 193 8.75 -2.94 -15.76
N ASP A 194 9.34 -3.06 -16.94
CA ASP A 194 10.68 -3.61 -17.12
C ASP A 194 11.76 -2.72 -16.51
N ILE A 195 12.89 -3.32 -16.14
CA ILE A 195 14.03 -2.58 -15.63
C ILE A 195 14.50 -1.60 -16.70
N LYS A 196 14.51 -0.29 -16.39
CA LYS A 196 15.02 0.73 -17.32
C LYS A 196 16.43 0.33 -17.77
N SER A 197 16.68 0.19 -19.08
CA SER A 197 17.93 -0.39 -19.60
C SER A 197 19.19 0.29 -19.06
N GLY A 198 19.21 1.64 -18.99
CA GLY A 198 20.34 2.38 -18.41
C GLY A 198 20.55 2.10 -16.91
N TYR A 199 19.48 1.85 -16.16
CA TYR A 199 19.57 1.43 -14.77
C TYR A 199 20.08 -0.01 -14.62
N GLY A 200 19.61 -0.93 -15.48
CA GLY A 200 20.12 -2.30 -15.52
C GLY A 200 21.61 -2.36 -15.83
N VAL A 201 22.06 -1.63 -16.86
CA VAL A 201 23.47 -1.57 -17.28
C VAL A 201 24.35 -0.97 -16.20
N SER A 202 23.97 0.17 -15.61
CA SER A 202 24.76 0.79 -14.53
C SER A 202 24.86 -0.12 -13.30
N SER A 203 23.77 -0.79 -12.93
CA SER A 203 23.75 -1.76 -11.83
C SER A 203 24.69 -2.93 -12.11
N GLY A 204 24.67 -3.46 -13.34
CA GLY A 204 25.56 -4.54 -13.77
C GLY A 204 27.04 -4.16 -13.71
N ILE A 205 27.40 -2.97 -14.20
CA ILE A 205 28.78 -2.47 -14.20
C ILE A 205 29.30 -2.28 -12.78
N VAL A 206 28.56 -1.55 -11.93
CA VAL A 206 29.00 -1.25 -10.56
C VAL A 206 29.01 -2.53 -9.71
N GLY A 207 27.99 -3.37 -9.83
CA GLY A 207 27.92 -4.66 -9.15
C GLY A 207 29.05 -5.60 -9.57
N GLY A 208 29.36 -5.66 -10.86
CA GLY A 208 30.48 -6.44 -11.40
C GLY A 208 31.84 -5.96 -10.87
N ALA A 209 32.05 -4.65 -10.79
CA ALA A 209 33.26 -4.07 -10.20
C ALA A 209 33.40 -4.45 -8.71
N ASN A 210 32.32 -4.36 -7.93
CA ASN A 210 32.33 -4.74 -6.52
C ASN A 210 32.65 -6.24 -6.33
N ILE A 211 32.02 -7.12 -7.11
CA ILE A 211 32.30 -8.56 -7.09
C ILE A 211 33.77 -8.84 -7.45
N ALA A 212 34.26 -8.24 -8.54
CA ALA A 212 35.64 -8.44 -9.00
C ALA A 212 36.67 -8.02 -7.93
N LEU A 213 36.43 -6.87 -7.28
CA LEU A 213 37.29 -6.39 -6.18
C LEU A 213 37.24 -7.33 -4.97
N THR A 214 36.07 -7.84 -4.60
CA THR A 214 35.93 -8.82 -3.51
C THR A 214 36.61 -10.14 -3.83
N ILE A 215 36.44 -10.68 -5.04
CA ILE A 215 37.11 -11.93 -5.46
C ILE A 215 38.63 -11.74 -5.47
N ASN A 216 39.14 -10.61 -5.96
CA ASN A 216 40.57 -10.32 -5.94
C ASN A 216 41.12 -10.18 -4.50
N ALA A 217 40.33 -9.57 -3.60
CA ALA A 217 40.66 -9.53 -2.18
C ALA A 217 40.76 -10.92 -1.54
N LEU A 218 39.81 -11.81 -1.85
CA LEU A 218 39.81 -13.20 -1.39
C LEU A 218 40.99 -14.00 -1.96
N ALA A 219 41.23 -13.89 -3.27
CA ALA A 219 42.32 -14.60 -3.96
C ALA A 219 43.71 -14.22 -3.41
N ARG A 220 43.86 -12.98 -2.91
CA ARG A 220 45.10 -12.48 -2.30
C ARG A 220 45.13 -12.62 -0.77
N GLY A 221 44.23 -13.41 -0.18
CA GLY A 221 44.19 -13.65 1.26
C GLY A 221 43.99 -12.39 2.09
N GLY A 222 43.22 -11.41 1.58
CA GLY A 222 42.97 -10.14 2.26
C GLY A 222 44.11 -9.12 2.18
N GLN A 223 45.22 -9.42 1.51
CA GLN A 223 46.39 -8.53 1.37
C GLN A 223 46.23 -7.50 0.24
N LEU A 224 45.08 -6.85 0.15
CA LEU A 224 44.84 -5.78 -0.83
C LEU A 224 45.39 -4.44 -0.30
N HIS A 225 46.08 -3.68 -1.16
CA HIS A 225 46.63 -2.36 -0.80
C HIS A 225 45.50 -1.40 -0.42
N ARG A 226 45.74 -0.48 0.54
CA ARG A 226 44.74 0.46 1.10
C ARG A 226 43.89 1.17 0.04
N GLY A 227 44.48 1.50 -1.11
CA GLY A 227 43.81 2.13 -2.25
C GLY A 227 42.56 1.38 -2.74
N TYR A 228 42.59 0.04 -2.75
CA TYR A 228 41.46 -0.75 -3.21
C TYR A 228 40.24 -0.65 -2.29
N HIS A 229 40.44 -0.52 -0.98
CA HIS A 229 39.34 -0.32 -0.05
C HIS A 229 38.69 1.06 -0.20
N TYR A 230 39.44 2.10 -0.57
CA TYR A 230 38.85 3.39 -0.92
C TYR A 230 38.01 3.31 -2.19
N VAL A 231 38.49 2.59 -3.22
CA VAL A 231 37.70 2.35 -4.44
C VAL A 231 36.43 1.58 -4.09
N SER A 232 36.52 0.50 -3.30
CA SER A 232 35.36 -0.26 -2.84
C SER A 232 34.39 0.55 -1.99
N LEU A 233 34.86 1.51 -1.20
CA LEU A 233 33.98 2.45 -0.49
C LEU A 233 33.20 3.34 -1.46
N VAL A 234 33.88 3.89 -2.47
CA VAL A 234 33.25 4.76 -3.48
C VAL A 234 32.25 3.98 -4.34
N THR A 235 32.63 2.80 -4.82
CA THR A 235 31.74 1.95 -5.63
C THR A 235 30.59 1.39 -4.81
N GLY A 236 30.81 1.03 -3.54
CA GLY A 236 29.77 0.62 -2.61
C GLY A 236 28.76 1.74 -2.33
N ALA A 237 29.23 2.95 -2.01
CA ALA A 237 28.36 4.13 -1.83
C ALA A 237 27.58 4.47 -3.11
N GLY A 238 28.27 4.45 -4.27
CA GLY A 238 27.64 4.65 -5.57
C GLY A 238 26.54 3.64 -5.85
N GLN A 239 26.75 2.36 -5.52
CA GLN A 239 25.74 1.31 -5.69
C GLN A 239 24.51 1.51 -4.79
N VAL A 240 24.72 1.93 -3.53
CA VAL A 240 23.60 2.27 -2.62
C VAL A 240 22.79 3.44 -3.16
N ILE A 241 23.45 4.52 -3.59
CA ILE A 241 22.78 5.70 -4.16
C ILE A 241 22.01 5.31 -5.44
N LEU A 242 22.63 4.51 -6.30
CA LEU A 242 22.03 4.01 -7.54
C LEU A 242 20.76 3.18 -7.24
N GLY A 243 20.77 2.36 -6.19
CA GLY A 243 19.57 1.65 -5.71
C GLY A 243 18.50 2.60 -5.18
N LEU A 244 18.85 3.49 -4.23
CA LEU A 244 17.88 4.40 -3.58
C LEU A 244 17.17 5.34 -4.57
N THR A 245 17.89 5.83 -5.58
CA THR A 245 17.36 6.77 -6.58
C THR A 245 16.44 6.13 -7.61
N ASN A 246 16.41 4.79 -7.71
CA ASN A 246 15.62 4.06 -8.71
C ASN A 246 14.42 3.29 -8.13
N ILE A 247 14.21 3.34 -6.80
CA ILE A 247 12.99 2.82 -6.18
C ILE A 247 11.79 3.65 -6.66
N ARG A 248 10.77 2.97 -7.16
CA ARG A 248 9.52 3.59 -7.64
C ARG A 248 8.32 3.02 -6.92
N LYS A 249 7.30 3.86 -6.73
CA LYS A 249 6.02 3.43 -6.16
C LYS A 249 5.16 2.79 -7.26
N SER A 250 4.80 1.53 -7.10
CA SER A 250 3.76 0.88 -7.91
C SER A 250 2.41 1.50 -7.59
N GLY A 251 1.56 1.65 -8.60
CA GLY A 251 0.28 2.33 -8.42
C GLY A 251 -0.55 2.35 -9.69
N TYR A 252 -1.73 2.94 -9.57
CA TYR A 252 -2.63 3.11 -10.70
C TYR A 252 -2.18 4.28 -11.57
N SER A 253 -2.20 4.09 -12.89
CA SER A 253 -1.99 5.16 -13.86
C SER A 253 -3.19 5.20 -14.79
N SER A 254 -3.77 6.38 -14.99
CA SER A 254 -4.65 6.66 -16.12
C SER A 254 -3.77 6.86 -17.35
N ILE A 255 -3.51 5.80 -18.09
CA ILE A 255 -2.89 5.91 -19.41
C ILE A 255 -4.02 6.29 -20.37
N ASP A 256 -3.93 7.49 -20.93
CA ASP A 256 -4.88 8.05 -21.89
C ASP A 256 -4.70 7.33 -23.24
N GLY A 257 -5.28 6.14 -23.35
CA GLY A 257 -5.38 5.36 -24.57
C GLY A 257 -6.84 5.32 -24.99
N GLY A 258 -7.16 5.94 -26.12
CA GLY A 258 -8.54 6.19 -26.56
C GLY A 258 -9.47 4.96 -26.49
N ASN A 259 -10.69 5.25 -26.05
CA ASN A 259 -11.87 4.39 -25.98
C ASN A 259 -11.78 3.19 -25.01
N TRP A 260 -12.59 3.28 -23.94
CA TRP A 260 -12.75 2.37 -22.79
C TRP A 260 -11.62 2.42 -21.76
N MET A 261 -11.84 3.25 -20.75
CA MET A 261 -10.92 3.54 -19.63
C MET A 261 -10.81 2.32 -18.68
N THR A 262 -9.93 1.36 -18.97
CA THR A 262 -9.56 0.31 -18.00
C THR A 262 -8.45 0.81 -17.08
N PRO A 263 -8.66 0.87 -15.75
CA PRO A 263 -7.62 1.27 -14.81
C PRO A 263 -6.44 0.30 -14.89
N THR A 264 -5.24 0.83 -15.18
CA THR A 264 -4.02 0.05 -15.32
C THR A 264 -3.18 0.17 -14.06
N TYR A 265 -2.83 -0.97 -13.45
CA TYR A 265 -1.88 -1.03 -12.34
C TYR A 265 -0.46 -1.24 -12.88
N VAL A 266 0.42 -0.27 -12.62
CA VAL A 266 1.83 -0.36 -13.03
C VAL A 266 2.66 -0.88 -11.87
N SER A 267 3.27 -2.05 -12.06
CA SER A 267 4.12 -2.72 -11.08
C SER A 267 5.60 -2.51 -11.40
N TYR A 268 6.34 -1.84 -10.50
CA TYR A 268 7.80 -1.66 -10.61
C TYR A 268 8.58 -2.76 -9.86
N LYS A 269 7.97 -3.94 -9.64
CA LYS A 269 8.55 -5.01 -8.81
C LYS A 269 9.98 -5.37 -9.24
N ALA A 270 10.21 -5.64 -10.53
CA ALA A 270 11.53 -6.01 -11.04
C ALA A 270 12.59 -4.91 -10.80
N GLN A 271 12.24 -3.65 -11.07
CA GLN A 271 13.13 -2.51 -10.85
C GLN A 271 13.43 -2.28 -9.36
N ASN A 272 12.42 -2.41 -8.49
CA ASN A 272 12.60 -2.27 -7.05
C ASN A 272 13.41 -3.44 -6.47
N THR A 273 13.22 -4.67 -6.96
CA THR A 273 14.06 -5.82 -6.60
C THR A 273 15.53 -5.54 -6.93
N LEU A 274 15.83 -5.04 -8.13
CA LEU A 274 17.20 -4.64 -8.49
C LEU A 274 17.72 -3.51 -7.58
N SER A 275 16.86 -2.58 -7.18
CA SER A 275 17.21 -1.51 -6.23
C SER A 275 17.60 -2.04 -4.86
N TYR A 276 16.85 -3.00 -4.32
CA TYR A 276 17.19 -3.64 -3.05
C TYR A 276 18.47 -4.46 -3.13
N VAL A 277 18.70 -5.18 -4.24
CA VAL A 277 19.96 -5.89 -4.48
C VAL A 277 21.15 -4.93 -4.48
N ASN A 278 21.03 -3.79 -5.18
CA ASN A 278 22.08 -2.76 -5.21
C ASN A 278 22.36 -2.15 -3.83
N ILE A 279 21.32 -1.85 -3.06
CA ILE A 279 21.45 -1.32 -1.69
C ILE A 279 22.15 -2.35 -0.80
N ALA A 280 21.72 -3.61 -0.84
CA ALA A 280 22.29 -4.68 -0.02
C ALA A 280 23.77 -4.93 -0.38
N MET A 281 24.07 -5.10 -1.67
CA MET A 281 25.44 -5.30 -2.14
C MET A 281 26.34 -4.12 -1.81
N GLY A 282 25.91 -2.89 -2.11
CA GLY A 282 26.68 -1.69 -1.82
C GLY A 282 26.94 -1.51 -0.32
N SER A 283 25.95 -1.79 0.52
CA SER A 283 26.09 -1.76 1.99
C SER A 283 27.09 -2.81 2.48
N ALA A 284 27.04 -4.03 1.95
CA ALA A 284 27.99 -5.08 2.29
C ALA A 284 29.42 -4.70 1.89
N THR A 285 29.62 -4.12 0.70
CA THR A 285 30.92 -3.62 0.24
C THR A 285 31.44 -2.49 1.14
N LEU A 286 30.57 -1.55 1.54
CA LEU A 286 30.92 -0.47 2.46
C LEU A 286 31.39 -1.00 3.81
N ILE A 287 30.59 -1.89 4.43
CA ILE A 287 30.90 -2.48 5.74
C ILE A 287 32.21 -3.25 5.67
N SER A 288 32.37 -4.13 4.67
CA SER A 288 33.59 -4.93 4.50
C SER A 288 34.82 -4.03 4.33
N SER A 289 34.72 -2.98 3.51
CA SER A 289 35.84 -2.06 3.26
C SER A 289 36.20 -1.23 4.49
N ALA A 290 35.19 -0.79 5.25
CA ALA A 290 35.39 -0.06 6.50
C ALA A 290 36.07 -0.93 7.57
N ILE A 291 35.63 -2.19 7.72
CA ILE A 291 36.26 -3.16 8.64
C ILE A 291 37.71 -3.40 8.24
N ASN A 292 37.99 -3.67 6.96
CA ASN A 292 39.35 -3.93 6.48
C ASN A 292 40.29 -2.72 6.67
N LEU A 293 39.82 -1.50 6.41
CA LEU A 293 40.60 -0.27 6.68
C LEU A 293 40.86 -0.05 8.17
N ALA A 294 39.89 -0.37 9.03
CA ALA A 294 40.05 -0.28 10.49
C ALA A 294 41.01 -1.34 11.04
N MET A 295 40.95 -2.57 10.51
CA MET A 295 41.84 -3.67 10.90
C MET A 295 43.28 -3.47 10.40
N GLN A 296 43.49 -2.93 9.19
CA GLN A 296 44.83 -2.56 8.69
C GLN A 296 45.51 -1.42 9.47
N LYS A 297 44.80 -0.75 10.40
CA LYS A 297 45.37 0.21 11.36
C LYS A 297 45.87 -0.46 12.65
N LYS A 298 45.48 -1.70 12.93
CA LYS A 298 45.81 -2.46 14.15
C LYS A 298 46.56 -3.76 13.81
N GLY A 299 47.86 -3.65 13.54
CA GLY A 299 48.81 -4.76 13.79
C GLY A 299 49.33 -5.56 12.58
N LYS A 300 50.59 -6.00 12.76
CA LYS A 300 51.38 -6.94 11.95
C LYS A 300 50.58 -8.14 11.43
N ASP A 301 50.99 -8.61 10.25
CA ASP A 301 50.60 -9.89 9.61
C ASP A 301 50.37 -11.02 10.64
N GLN A 302 49.11 -11.39 10.87
CA GLN A 302 48.75 -12.75 11.24
C GLN A 302 47.74 -13.24 10.21
N ARG A 303 48.20 -14.13 9.32
CA ARG A 303 47.42 -14.69 8.23
C ARG A 303 46.47 -15.76 8.79
N HIS A 304 45.21 -15.41 8.89
CA HIS A 304 44.11 -16.35 9.09
C HIS A 304 43.38 -16.52 7.76
N SER A 305 43.15 -17.76 7.35
CA SER A 305 42.40 -18.06 6.13
C SER A 305 41.11 -18.81 6.46
N PHE A 306 40.02 -18.37 5.82
CA PHE A 306 38.73 -19.05 5.81
C PHE A 306 38.50 -19.55 4.39
N ASN A 307 38.34 -20.86 4.25
CA ASN A 307 38.01 -21.48 2.96
C ASN A 307 36.64 -22.13 3.06
N VAL A 308 35.82 -21.89 2.05
CA VAL A 308 34.54 -22.59 1.85
C VAL A 308 34.76 -23.56 0.71
N TYR A 309 34.51 -24.85 0.94
CA TYR A 309 34.61 -25.86 -0.10
C TYR A 309 33.31 -26.67 -0.16
N GLY A 310 32.89 -27.00 -1.38
CA GLY A 310 31.74 -27.86 -1.63
C GLY A 310 32.22 -29.24 -2.05
N LEU A 311 31.77 -30.29 -1.35
CA LEU A 311 31.95 -31.67 -1.79
C LEU A 311 30.57 -32.28 -2.06
N PRO A 312 30.38 -32.97 -3.19
CA PRO A 312 29.20 -33.80 -3.36
C PRO A 312 29.30 -34.99 -2.39
N ASN A 313 28.25 -35.24 -1.62
CA ASN A 313 28.17 -36.46 -0.80
C ASN A 313 27.81 -37.67 -1.67
N GLU A 314 27.83 -38.88 -1.10
CA GLU A 314 27.53 -40.12 -1.85
C GLU A 314 26.11 -40.17 -2.45
N ALA A 315 25.20 -39.30 -2.00
CA ALA A 315 23.86 -39.11 -2.57
C ALA A 315 23.81 -38.00 -3.64
N ASN A 316 24.96 -37.53 -4.12
CA ASN A 316 25.13 -36.44 -5.10
C ASN A 316 24.51 -35.09 -4.66
N GLN A 317 24.41 -34.87 -3.34
CA GLN A 317 23.95 -33.62 -2.76
C GLN A 317 25.15 -32.75 -2.37
N TRP A 318 25.06 -31.46 -2.69
CA TRP A 318 26.12 -30.50 -2.39
C TRP A 318 26.15 -30.17 -0.90
N THR A 319 27.21 -30.58 -0.19
CA THR A 319 27.47 -30.13 1.18
C THR A 319 28.55 -29.05 1.18
N MET A 320 28.33 -27.99 1.94
CA MET A 320 29.27 -26.87 2.08
C MET A 320 30.00 -26.99 3.41
N GLY A 321 31.32 -27.12 3.36
CA GLY A 321 32.21 -27.14 4.51
C GLY A 321 32.91 -25.79 4.70
N LEU A 322 33.10 -25.41 5.97
CA LEU A 322 33.90 -24.24 6.36
C LEU A 322 35.21 -24.74 6.99
N SER A 323 36.34 -24.34 6.43
CA SER A 323 37.67 -24.58 6.98
C SER A 323 38.25 -23.27 7.52
N PHE A 324 38.74 -23.31 8.75
CA PHE A 324 39.55 -22.25 9.34
C PHE A 324 40.97 -22.76 9.51
N SER A 325 41.95 -22.05 8.94
CA SER A 325 43.36 -22.34 9.16
C SER A 325 44.07 -21.10 9.72
N LYS A 326 44.70 -21.29 10.87
CA LYS A 326 45.63 -20.35 11.49
C LYS A 326 47.05 -20.83 11.20
N ARG A 327 47.79 -20.09 10.38
CA ARG A 327 49.22 -20.33 10.20
C ARG A 327 49.97 -19.64 11.35
N LEU A 328 50.60 -20.43 12.20
CA LEU A 328 51.54 -19.96 13.22
C LEU A 328 52.84 -19.49 12.54
#